data_AF-A0A919KM78-F1
#
_entry.id   AF-A0A919KM78-F1
#
_cell.length_a   1.000
_cell.length_b   1.000
_cell.length_c   1.000
_cell.angle_alpha   90.00
_cell.angle_beta   90.00
_cell.angle_gamma   90.00
#
_symmetry.space_group_name_H-M   'P 1'
#
loop_
_entity.id
_entity.type
_entity.pdbx_description
1 polymer ?
#
loop_
_entity_poly.entity_id
_entity_poly.type
_entity_poly.pdbx_seq_one_letter_code
_entity_poly.pdbx_strand_id
1 'polypeptide(L)'
;MRTALVLLLTGSAACTSGATDPAGPVRSAGPTSSAAPAVPTPPGFPQEAQRLALEAAERAGRPAVEGSVVPLRWNDVEVPQLLWLSEGDGGICKAQSYDGSTFSVGCDKESDIIAAPSPGLQMIISSSLNDRGDSWNGLLLASGETLEEISCGPQHFPTHKVLAVTIGGVARTAYSVTYPRGLGGTYRATVERAGRQVPDTVEVHAEGPAQC
;
A
#
# COMPACT_ATOMS: atom_id res chain seq x y z
N MET A 1 -12.58 42.27 8.43
CA MET A 1 -13.26 41.85 9.67
C MET A 1 -14.75 42.10 9.55
N ARG A 2 -15.58 41.05 9.48
CA ARG A 2 -17.01 41.10 9.83
C ARG A 2 -17.42 39.72 10.32
N THR A 3 -17.78 39.66 11.60
CA THR A 3 -18.20 38.45 12.31
C THR A 3 -19.67 38.16 12.01
N ALA A 4 -20.04 36.90 11.80
CA ALA A 4 -21.42 36.46 11.81
C ALA A 4 -21.49 35.12 12.57
N LEU A 5 -22.09 35.16 13.75
CA LEU A 5 -22.31 34.03 14.66
C LEU A 5 -23.82 33.82 14.73
N VAL A 6 -24.32 32.60 14.49
CA VAL A 6 -25.75 32.26 14.66
C VAL A 6 -25.88 30.96 15.46
N LEU A 7 -26.87 30.94 16.35
CA LEU A 7 -26.98 30.06 17.51
C LEU A 7 -27.58 28.68 17.24
N LEU A 8 -27.36 27.79 18.22
CA LEU A 8 -28.03 26.51 18.42
C LEU A 8 -29.57 26.62 18.52
N LEU A 9 -30.24 25.52 18.18
CA LEU A 9 -31.54 25.15 18.73
C LEU A 9 -31.51 23.68 19.18
N THR A 10 -31.56 23.47 20.50
CA THR A 10 -31.68 22.16 21.14
C THR A 10 -33.14 21.76 21.29
N GLY A 11 -33.55 20.62 20.72
CA GLY A 11 -34.90 20.06 20.87
C GLY A 11 -34.93 18.90 21.87
N SER A 12 -35.38 19.15 23.10
CA SER A 12 -35.64 18.11 24.10
C SER A 12 -37.12 17.71 24.08
N ALA A 13 -37.42 16.43 23.90
CA ALA A 13 -38.76 15.87 24.05
C ALA A 13 -38.75 14.79 25.15
N ALA A 14 -39.54 14.99 26.20
CA ALA A 14 -39.73 14.04 27.29
C ALA A 14 -41.20 13.58 27.31
N CYS A 15 -41.44 12.28 27.52
CA CYS A 15 -42.79 11.73 27.74
C CYS A 15 -42.77 10.60 28.78
N THR A 16 -43.84 10.54 29.57
CA THR A 16 -44.07 9.71 30.78
C THR A 16 -45.57 9.43 30.93
N SER A 17 -46.04 8.36 31.56
CA SER A 17 -45.40 7.12 32.05
C SER A 17 -46.46 6.00 32.10
N GLY A 18 -46.05 4.73 32.14
CA GLY A 18 -47.01 3.61 32.19
C GLY A 18 -46.40 2.27 32.63
N ALA A 19 -47.24 1.40 33.20
CA ALA A 19 -46.87 0.14 33.86
C ALA A 19 -48.04 -0.89 33.71
N THR A 20 -47.93 -2.17 34.09
CA THR A 20 -46.96 -2.84 34.99
C THR A 20 -46.74 -4.31 34.58
N ASP A 21 -45.81 -4.96 35.28
CA ASP A 21 -45.58 -6.41 35.47
C ASP A 21 -46.83 -7.33 35.56
N PRO A 22 -46.67 -8.68 35.60
CA PRO A 22 -45.57 -9.54 35.09
C PRO A 22 -46.04 -10.84 34.37
N ALA A 23 -45.21 -11.43 33.49
CA ALA A 23 -45.15 -12.90 33.30
C ALA A 23 -44.00 -13.36 32.36
N GLY A 24 -43.26 -14.40 32.78
CA GLY A 24 -42.55 -15.32 31.87
C GLY A 24 -41.03 -15.12 31.69
N PRO A 25 -40.19 -16.07 32.14
CA PRO A 25 -38.76 -16.07 31.83
C PRO A 25 -38.51 -16.68 30.45
N VAL A 26 -38.70 -15.91 29.38
CA VAL A 26 -38.19 -16.29 28.05
C VAL A 26 -36.70 -15.94 28.00
N ARG A 27 -35.85 -16.96 27.99
CA ARG A 27 -34.41 -16.80 27.72
C ARG A 27 -34.22 -16.32 26.28
N SER A 28 -34.13 -15.01 26.07
CA SER A 28 -33.56 -14.47 24.83
C SER A 28 -32.12 -14.94 24.74
N ALA A 29 -31.85 -15.84 23.79
CA ALA A 29 -30.49 -16.10 23.35
C ALA A 29 -29.93 -14.76 22.83
N GLY A 30 -28.86 -14.28 23.46
CA GLY A 30 -28.20 -13.06 23.01
C GLY A 30 -27.72 -13.21 21.56
N PRO A 31 -27.57 -12.10 20.81
CA PRO A 31 -26.97 -12.15 19.49
C PRO A 31 -25.58 -12.77 19.63
N THR A 32 -25.46 -14.03 19.22
CA THR A 32 -24.18 -14.72 19.21
C THR A 32 -23.42 -14.10 18.06
N SER A 33 -22.58 -13.12 18.39
CA SER A 33 -21.73 -12.44 17.42
C SER A 33 -20.81 -13.49 16.83
N SER A 34 -21.20 -14.01 15.66
CA SER A 34 -20.41 -14.96 14.90
C SER A 34 -19.24 -14.16 14.34
N ALA A 35 -18.19 -14.08 15.14
CA ALA A 35 -16.92 -13.54 14.69
C ALA A 35 -16.53 -14.32 13.44
N ALA A 36 -16.43 -13.61 12.31
CA ALA A 36 -15.91 -14.20 11.09
C ALA A 36 -14.55 -14.86 11.41
N PRO A 37 -14.26 -16.05 10.86
CA PRO A 37 -13.00 -16.72 11.13
C PRO A 37 -11.86 -15.75 10.82
N ALA A 38 -11.03 -15.47 11.83
CA ALA A 38 -9.89 -14.60 11.66
C ALA A 38 -9.00 -15.19 10.57
N VAL A 39 -8.95 -14.52 9.41
CA VAL A 39 -8.03 -14.89 8.34
C VAL A 39 -6.64 -14.82 8.95
N PRO A 40 -5.86 -15.92 8.97
CA PRO A 40 -4.54 -15.91 9.57
C PRO A 40 -3.69 -14.87 8.83
N THR A 41 -3.29 -13.82 9.54
CA THR A 41 -2.39 -12.80 8.99
C THR A 41 -1.15 -13.53 8.46
N PRO A 42 -0.79 -13.36 7.17
CA PRO A 42 0.45 -13.92 6.65
C PRO A 42 1.63 -13.48 7.53
N PRO A 43 2.63 -14.35 7.77
CA PRO A 43 3.80 -13.94 8.53
C PRO A 43 4.42 -12.69 7.88
N GLY A 44 4.57 -11.63 8.66
CA GLY A 44 5.24 -10.41 8.21
C GLY A 44 6.73 -10.67 7.94
N PHE A 45 7.44 -9.62 7.50
CA PHE A 45 8.89 -9.70 7.32
C PHE A 45 9.57 -10.26 8.60
N PRO A 46 10.43 -11.29 8.49
CA PRO A 46 11.05 -11.90 9.66
C PRO A 46 11.83 -10.87 10.49
N GLN A 47 11.56 -10.79 11.79
CA GLN A 47 12.11 -9.73 12.66
C GLN A 47 13.64 -9.66 12.65
N GLU A 48 14.31 -10.81 12.59
CA GLU A 48 15.76 -10.87 12.54
C GLU A 48 16.31 -10.37 11.18
N ALA A 49 15.68 -10.76 10.07
CA ALA A 49 16.00 -10.17 8.77
C ALA A 49 15.73 -8.66 8.75
N GLN A 50 14.66 -8.18 9.39
CA GLN A 50 14.34 -6.74 9.45
C GLN A 50 15.45 -5.99 10.19
N ARG A 51 15.86 -6.49 11.36
CA ARG A 51 16.97 -5.94 12.15
C ARG A 51 18.26 -5.88 11.33
N LEU A 52 18.65 -7.00 10.71
CA LEU A 52 19.87 -7.09 9.91
C LEU A 52 19.83 -6.20 8.65
N ALA A 53 18.67 -6.07 8.00
CA ALA A 53 18.50 -5.21 6.83
C ALA A 53 18.63 -3.73 7.18
N LEU A 54 18.02 -3.29 8.28
CA LEU A 54 18.13 -1.91 8.76
C LEU A 54 19.56 -1.61 9.26
N GLU A 55 20.22 -2.54 9.96
CA GLU A 55 21.64 -2.42 10.34
C GLU A 55 22.60 -2.41 9.14
N ALA A 56 22.24 -3.05 8.02
CA ALA A 56 22.99 -2.95 6.77
C ALA A 56 22.75 -1.60 6.08
N ALA A 57 21.52 -1.10 6.09
CA ALA A 57 21.16 0.20 5.54
C ALA A 57 21.84 1.36 6.29
N GLU A 58 21.86 1.32 7.63
CA GLU A 58 22.61 2.23 8.52
C GLU A 58 24.08 2.31 8.12
N ARG A 59 24.76 1.15 8.05
CA ARG A 59 26.18 1.06 7.66
C ARG A 59 26.46 1.51 6.23
N ALA A 60 25.45 1.49 5.35
CA ALA A 60 25.53 2.00 3.99
C ALA A 60 25.23 3.50 3.88
N GLY A 61 24.98 4.21 4.99
CA GLY A 61 24.60 5.62 4.99
C GLY A 61 23.16 5.88 4.54
N ARG A 62 22.29 4.87 4.67
CA ARG A 62 20.86 4.91 4.31
C ARG A 62 19.94 4.52 5.49
N PRO A 63 20.06 5.16 6.67
CA PRO A 63 19.13 4.95 7.78
C PRO A 63 17.68 5.14 7.32
N ALA A 64 16.76 4.40 7.96
CA ALA A 64 15.35 4.54 7.69
C ALA A 64 14.75 5.70 8.48
N VAL A 65 14.01 6.59 7.81
CA VAL A 65 13.21 7.63 8.46
C VAL A 65 12.24 6.98 9.44
N GLU A 66 12.15 7.52 10.66
CA GLU A 66 11.28 7.00 11.72
C GLU A 66 9.83 6.81 11.23
N GLY A 67 9.26 5.63 11.49
CA GLY A 67 7.89 5.29 11.07
C GLY A 67 7.69 5.00 9.57
N SER A 68 8.73 5.12 8.72
CA SER A 68 8.61 4.83 7.28
C SER A 68 8.73 3.34 6.92
N VAL A 69 9.17 2.50 7.87
CA VAL A 69 9.42 1.07 7.67
C VAL A 69 8.11 0.29 7.61
N VAL A 70 7.79 -0.26 6.44
CA VAL A 70 6.56 -1.04 6.21
C VAL A 70 6.84 -2.41 5.58
N PRO A 71 6.25 -3.51 6.07
CA PRO A 71 6.33 -4.80 5.39
C PRO A 71 5.44 -4.77 4.14
N LEU A 72 5.98 -5.17 2.99
CA LEU A 72 5.21 -5.33 1.77
C LEU A 72 4.27 -6.52 1.90
N ARG A 73 3.06 -6.36 1.36
CA ARG A 73 2.10 -7.44 1.15
C ARG A 73 1.76 -7.52 -0.32
N TRP A 74 1.72 -8.75 -0.79
CA TRP A 74 1.51 -9.12 -2.18
C TRP A 74 0.33 -10.07 -2.26
N ASN A 75 -0.24 -10.25 -3.46
CA ASN A 75 -1.46 -11.04 -3.61
C ASN A 75 -1.20 -12.56 -3.59
N ASP A 76 0.04 -12.98 -3.83
CA ASP A 76 0.49 -14.38 -3.88
C ASP A 76 1.47 -14.74 -2.76
N VAL A 77 1.83 -16.03 -2.68
CA VAL A 77 2.84 -16.56 -1.75
C VAL A 77 4.23 -16.04 -2.17
N GLU A 78 4.92 -15.33 -1.27
CA GLU A 78 6.14 -14.63 -1.64
C GLU A 78 7.16 -14.45 -0.50
N VAL A 79 8.43 -14.48 -0.91
CA VAL A 79 9.61 -13.90 -0.26
C VAL A 79 9.25 -12.60 0.47
N PRO A 80 9.25 -12.58 1.81
CA PRO A 80 8.89 -11.39 2.57
C PRO A 80 9.74 -10.19 2.15
N GLN A 81 9.08 -9.04 1.96
CA GLN A 81 9.75 -7.78 1.61
C GLN A 81 9.43 -6.65 2.60
N LEU A 82 10.38 -5.73 2.74
CA LEU A 82 10.33 -4.56 3.61
C LEU A 82 10.61 -3.32 2.77
N LEU A 83 9.91 -2.22 3.00
CA LEU A 83 10.12 -0.93 2.33
C LEU A 83 10.37 0.16 3.38
N TRP A 84 11.20 1.15 3.07
CA TRP A 84 11.38 2.35 3.89
C TRP A 84 11.77 3.57 3.06
N LEU A 85 11.63 4.75 3.66
CA LEU A 85 12.21 5.99 3.17
C LEU A 85 13.61 6.16 3.79
N SER A 86 14.62 6.39 2.96
CA SER A 86 16.01 6.64 3.38
C SER A 86 16.16 8.10 3.85
N GLU A 87 16.66 8.31 5.05
CA GLU A 87 16.95 9.65 5.59
C GLU A 87 18.20 10.27 4.94
N GLY A 88 19.20 9.43 4.60
CA GLY A 88 20.49 9.89 4.11
C GLY A 88 20.49 10.39 2.66
N ASP A 89 19.69 9.78 1.78
CA ASP A 89 19.63 10.11 0.34
C ASP A 89 18.20 10.29 -0.22
N GLY A 90 17.20 10.45 0.66
CA GLY A 90 15.78 10.70 0.32
C GLY A 90 15.10 9.60 -0.51
N GLY A 91 15.82 8.52 -0.80
CA GLY A 91 15.39 7.44 -1.68
C GLY A 91 14.36 6.51 -1.04
N ILE A 92 13.68 5.72 -1.87
CA ILE A 92 12.85 4.61 -1.39
C ILE A 92 13.70 3.35 -1.48
N CYS A 93 13.83 2.64 -0.36
CA CYS A 93 14.63 1.44 -0.23
C CYS A 93 13.76 0.22 0.07
N LYS A 94 14.17 -0.94 -0.45
CA LYS A 94 13.51 -2.24 -0.29
C LYS A 94 14.50 -3.29 0.18
N ALA A 95 14.09 -4.16 1.10
CA ALA A 95 14.77 -5.41 1.41
C ALA A 95 13.88 -6.61 1.04
N GLN A 96 14.48 -7.70 0.60
CA GLN A 96 13.82 -8.97 0.28
C GLN A 96 14.54 -10.12 1.02
N SER A 97 13.82 -10.95 1.78
CA SER A 97 14.40 -12.00 2.65
C SER A 97 14.04 -13.42 2.21
N TYR A 98 15.03 -14.18 1.73
CA TYR A 98 14.84 -15.47 1.02
C TYR A 98 14.64 -16.67 1.95
N ASP A 99 15.30 -16.68 3.10
CA ASP A 99 15.29 -17.80 4.06
C ASP A 99 15.05 -17.33 5.52
N GLY A 100 14.71 -16.05 5.70
CA GLY A 100 14.55 -15.42 7.02
C GLY A 100 15.85 -14.90 7.65
N SER A 101 17.01 -15.13 7.03
CA SER A 101 18.33 -14.64 7.47
C SER A 101 19.14 -13.97 6.35
N THR A 102 19.05 -14.48 5.13
CA THR A 102 19.64 -13.93 3.90
C THR A 102 18.69 -12.92 3.28
N PHE A 103 19.18 -11.72 2.99
CA PHE A 103 18.41 -10.67 2.34
C PHE A 103 19.23 -9.89 1.30
N SER A 104 18.54 -9.30 0.33
CA SER A 104 19.08 -8.31 -0.60
C SER A 104 18.47 -6.93 -0.30
N VAL A 105 19.22 -5.85 -0.49
CA VAL A 105 18.75 -4.46 -0.37
C VAL A 105 18.96 -3.73 -1.69
N GLY A 106 17.93 -3.02 -2.16
CA GLY A 106 17.99 -2.12 -3.30
C GLY A 106 17.25 -0.81 -3.00
N CYS A 107 17.64 0.29 -3.63
CA CYS A 107 16.98 1.58 -3.44
C CYS A 107 16.92 2.36 -4.76
N ASP A 108 15.80 3.04 -5.00
CA ASP A 108 15.75 4.14 -5.97
C ASP A 108 16.17 5.43 -5.29
N LYS A 109 16.95 6.24 -5.99
CA LYS A 109 17.49 7.51 -5.45
C LYS A 109 16.40 8.58 -5.46
N GLU A 110 16.51 9.54 -4.54
CA GLU A 110 15.67 10.74 -4.57
C GLU A 110 15.73 11.46 -5.92
N SER A 111 16.91 11.55 -6.57
CA SER A 111 17.05 12.18 -7.89
C SER A 111 16.13 11.58 -8.94
N ASP A 112 16.01 10.26 -8.94
CA ASP A 112 15.33 9.47 -9.96
C ASP A 112 13.81 9.50 -9.67
N ILE A 113 13.45 9.51 -8.38
CA ILE A 113 12.09 9.76 -7.90
C ILE A 113 11.63 11.19 -8.25
N ILE A 114 12.44 12.22 -7.99
CA ILE A 114 12.11 13.63 -8.27
C ILE A 114 11.96 13.88 -9.78
N ALA A 115 12.79 13.25 -10.61
CA ALA A 115 12.72 13.35 -12.07
C ALA A 115 11.45 12.72 -12.68
N ALA A 116 10.73 11.88 -11.93
CA ALA A 116 9.47 11.28 -12.35
C ALA A 116 8.39 12.32 -12.71
N PRO A 117 7.41 11.95 -13.57
CA PRO A 117 6.21 12.75 -13.81
C PRO A 117 5.50 13.15 -12.51
N SER A 118 4.99 14.39 -12.49
CA SER A 118 4.18 14.94 -11.41
C SER A 118 3.15 15.93 -11.98
N PRO A 119 1.86 15.58 -12.06
CA PRO A 119 1.29 14.26 -11.76
C PRO A 119 1.73 13.17 -12.74
N GLY A 120 1.50 11.91 -12.39
CA GLY A 120 1.77 10.73 -13.21
C GLY A 120 2.24 9.51 -12.41
N LEU A 121 2.40 8.40 -13.14
CA LEU A 121 2.84 7.10 -12.62
C LEU A 121 4.25 6.74 -13.13
N GLN A 122 5.00 5.99 -12.31
CA GLN A 122 6.18 5.24 -12.76
C GLN A 122 6.32 3.92 -12.01
N MET A 123 7.04 2.95 -12.58
CA MET A 123 7.52 1.80 -11.81
C MET A 123 8.78 2.19 -11.03
N ILE A 124 8.88 1.74 -9.78
CA ILE A 124 10.04 1.86 -8.90
C ILE A 124 10.42 0.46 -8.37
N ILE A 125 11.71 0.27 -8.05
CA ILE A 125 12.33 -0.94 -7.51
C ILE A 125 11.82 -2.22 -8.19
N SER A 126 12.37 -2.48 -9.38
CA SER A 126 11.87 -3.50 -10.31
C SER A 126 11.54 -4.84 -9.64
N SER A 127 10.34 -5.32 -9.95
CA SER A 127 10.01 -6.71 -10.25
C SER A 127 10.85 -7.77 -9.51
N SER A 128 10.37 -8.25 -8.35
CA SER A 128 10.81 -9.53 -7.80
C SER A 128 9.94 -10.66 -8.35
N LEU A 129 10.52 -11.80 -8.72
CA LEU A 129 9.73 -13.00 -8.97
C LEU A 129 9.10 -13.45 -7.65
N ASN A 130 7.85 -13.90 -7.70
CA ASN A 130 7.25 -14.64 -6.59
C ASN A 130 7.93 -16.02 -6.41
N ASP A 131 7.59 -16.73 -5.32
CA ASP A 131 8.21 -18.02 -4.96
C ASP A 131 8.00 -19.12 -6.02
N ARG A 132 7.01 -18.95 -6.89
CA ARG A 132 6.67 -19.88 -7.98
C ARG A 132 7.34 -19.54 -9.29
N GLY A 133 7.90 -18.33 -9.43
CA GLY A 133 8.51 -17.83 -10.65
C GLY A 133 7.54 -17.57 -11.82
N ASP A 134 6.23 -17.46 -11.54
CA ASP A 134 5.15 -17.27 -12.53
C ASP A 134 4.62 -15.83 -12.60
N SER A 135 4.77 -15.03 -11.54
CA SER A 135 4.46 -13.60 -11.51
C SER A 135 5.62 -12.72 -11.04
N TRP A 136 5.59 -11.46 -11.48
CA TRP A 136 6.41 -10.35 -10.99
C TRP A 136 5.63 -9.52 -9.98
N ASN A 137 6.34 -9.04 -8.96
CA ASN A 137 5.85 -8.12 -7.97
C ASN A 137 6.60 -6.79 -8.08
N GLY A 138 5.88 -5.74 -8.48
CA GLY A 138 6.42 -4.41 -8.73
C GLY A 138 5.87 -3.39 -7.76
N LEU A 139 6.64 -2.31 -7.54
CA LEU A 139 6.14 -1.12 -6.88
C LEU A 139 5.88 -0.03 -7.92
N LEU A 140 4.73 0.63 -7.82
CA LEU A 140 4.37 1.78 -8.64
C LEU A 140 4.40 3.02 -7.76
N LEU A 141 4.94 4.13 -8.25
CA LEU A 141 4.94 5.41 -7.56
C LEU A 141 4.00 6.37 -8.28
N ALA A 142 2.95 6.81 -7.58
CA ALA A 142 2.01 7.83 -8.06
C ALA A 142 2.33 9.20 -7.45
N SER A 143 2.31 10.25 -8.27
CA SER A 143 2.67 11.62 -7.87
C SER A 143 1.42 12.51 -7.72
N GLY A 144 0.96 12.72 -6.49
CA GLY A 144 -0.21 13.56 -6.19
C GLY A 144 -1.57 12.91 -6.51
N GLU A 145 -1.60 11.58 -6.64
CA GLU A 145 -2.73 10.82 -7.19
C GLU A 145 -2.97 9.52 -6.42
N THR A 146 -4.17 8.95 -6.59
CA THR A 146 -4.43 7.56 -6.20
C THR A 146 -4.55 6.65 -7.40
N LEU A 147 -4.17 5.39 -7.19
CA LEU A 147 -4.24 4.30 -8.15
C LEU A 147 -5.02 3.15 -7.51
N GLU A 148 -5.92 2.53 -8.27
CA GLU A 148 -6.66 1.34 -7.83
C GLU A 148 -6.17 0.10 -8.58
N GLU A 149 -6.03 0.17 -9.91
CA GLU A 149 -5.57 -0.93 -10.76
C GLU A 149 -4.74 -0.45 -11.95
N ILE A 150 -3.93 -1.35 -12.49
CA ILE A 150 -3.37 -1.26 -13.85
C ILE A 150 -3.94 -2.40 -14.71
N SER A 151 -3.91 -2.25 -16.03
CA SER A 151 -4.52 -3.20 -16.96
C SER A 151 -3.70 -3.39 -18.24
N CYS A 152 -3.82 -4.59 -18.81
CA CYS A 152 -3.19 -4.99 -20.06
C CYS A 152 -4.21 -5.75 -20.92
N GLY A 153 -4.75 -5.07 -21.94
CA GLY A 153 -5.89 -5.57 -22.71
C GLY A 153 -7.09 -5.84 -21.78
N PRO A 154 -7.64 -7.08 -21.73
CA PRO A 154 -8.76 -7.44 -20.85
C PRO A 154 -8.31 -7.89 -19.44
N GLN A 155 -7.00 -7.88 -19.12
CA GLN A 155 -6.50 -8.29 -17.81
C GLN A 155 -6.34 -7.07 -16.90
N HIS A 156 -6.81 -7.20 -15.66
CA HIS A 156 -6.76 -6.16 -14.63
C HIS A 156 -5.92 -6.66 -13.44
N PHE A 157 -5.07 -5.79 -12.91
CA PHE A 157 -4.12 -6.08 -11.85
C PHE A 157 -4.34 -5.08 -10.71
N PRO A 158 -4.99 -5.51 -9.60
CA PRO A 158 -5.30 -4.62 -8.49
C PRO A 158 -4.01 -4.19 -7.78
N THR A 159 -3.99 -2.95 -7.33
CA THR A 159 -2.88 -2.36 -6.60
C THR A 159 -3.25 -2.09 -5.15
N HIS A 160 -2.26 -2.12 -4.25
CA HIS A 160 -2.47 -1.83 -2.82
C HIS A 160 -1.55 -0.70 -2.38
N LYS A 161 -2.10 0.32 -1.70
CA LYS A 161 -1.28 1.38 -1.09
C LYS A 161 -0.34 0.80 -0.03
N VAL A 162 0.95 1.06 -0.19
CA VAL A 162 2.03 0.58 0.69
C VAL A 162 2.55 1.69 1.60
N LEU A 163 2.98 2.80 1.01
CA LEU A 163 3.70 3.88 1.68
C LEU A 163 3.27 5.22 1.05
N ALA A 164 3.05 6.24 1.87
CA ALA A 164 2.79 7.60 1.42
C ALA A 164 3.80 8.56 2.07
N VAL A 165 4.52 9.31 1.25
CA VAL A 165 5.67 10.16 1.65
C VAL A 165 5.68 11.44 0.83
N THR A 166 6.43 12.45 1.28
CA THR A 166 6.68 13.66 0.49
C THR A 166 8.14 13.68 0.08
N ILE A 167 8.41 13.66 -1.22
CA ILE A 167 9.77 13.66 -1.80
C ILE A 167 9.84 14.80 -2.82
N GLY A 168 10.88 15.64 -2.76
CA GLY A 168 10.99 16.85 -3.59
C GLY A 168 9.82 17.83 -3.44
N GLY A 169 9.12 17.84 -2.29
CA GLY A 169 7.92 18.65 -2.07
C GLY A 169 6.63 18.12 -2.72
N VAL A 170 6.68 16.98 -3.41
CA VAL A 170 5.53 16.32 -4.04
C VAL A 170 5.06 15.16 -3.15
N ALA A 171 3.75 15.06 -2.91
CA ALA A 171 3.17 13.89 -2.26
C ALA A 171 3.26 12.67 -3.19
N ARG A 172 3.98 11.64 -2.77
CA ARG A 172 4.18 10.39 -3.52
C ARG A 172 3.52 9.24 -2.76
N THR A 173 2.86 8.34 -3.48
CA THR A 173 2.33 7.09 -2.92
C THR A 173 2.91 5.90 -3.66
N ALA A 174 3.55 4.99 -2.93
CA ALA A 174 3.96 3.69 -3.42
C ALA A 174 2.79 2.70 -3.34
N TYR A 175 2.58 1.94 -4.41
CA TYR A 175 1.57 0.89 -4.55
C TYR A 175 2.24 -0.43 -4.91
N SER A 176 1.86 -1.55 -4.28
CA SER A 176 2.25 -2.89 -4.72
C SER A 176 1.32 -3.40 -5.81
N VAL A 177 1.87 -4.11 -6.80
CA VAL A 177 1.12 -4.80 -7.86
C VAL A 177 1.77 -6.14 -8.20
N THR A 178 0.95 -7.14 -8.51
CA THR A 178 1.38 -8.47 -8.97
C THR A 178 0.88 -8.67 -10.41
N TYR A 179 1.76 -9.08 -11.34
CA TYR A 179 1.42 -9.27 -12.76
C TYR A 179 2.21 -10.44 -13.38
N PRO A 180 1.76 -11.06 -14.49
CA PRO A 180 2.38 -12.26 -15.04
C PRO A 180 3.82 -12.04 -15.50
N ARG A 181 4.72 -13.01 -15.25
CA ARG A 181 6.15 -12.89 -15.54
C ARG A 181 6.47 -12.51 -17.00
N GLY A 182 5.69 -13.07 -17.93
CA GLY A 182 5.93 -12.95 -19.37
C GLY A 182 5.35 -11.70 -20.02
N LEU A 183 4.76 -10.77 -19.25
CA LEU A 183 3.96 -9.65 -19.73
C LEU A 183 4.63 -8.32 -19.36
N GLY A 184 5.29 -7.68 -20.32
CA GLY A 184 5.88 -6.33 -20.17
C GLY A 184 5.21 -5.30 -21.07
N GLY A 185 5.75 -4.10 -21.16
CA GLY A 185 5.26 -3.02 -22.04
C GLY A 185 4.39 -1.99 -21.32
N THR A 186 3.49 -1.33 -22.06
CA THR A 186 2.75 -0.16 -21.57
C THR A 186 1.39 -0.56 -21.00
N TYR A 187 1.29 -0.55 -19.67
CA TYR A 187 0.04 -0.81 -18.96
C TYR A 187 -0.82 0.45 -18.90
N ARG A 188 -2.15 0.28 -18.97
CA ARG A 188 -3.12 1.36 -18.77
C ARG A 188 -3.56 1.44 -17.32
N ALA A 189 -3.69 2.65 -16.79
CA ALA A 189 -4.17 2.91 -15.44
C ALA A 189 -5.37 3.85 -15.46
N THR A 190 -6.22 3.76 -14.44
CA THR A 190 -7.16 4.82 -14.08
C THR A 190 -6.73 5.39 -12.74
N VAL A 191 -6.38 6.68 -12.72
CA VAL A 191 -5.91 7.39 -11.52
C VAL A 191 -6.93 8.43 -11.08
N GLU A 192 -7.04 8.68 -9.77
CA GLU A 192 -7.79 9.82 -9.26
C GLU A 192 -6.88 11.05 -9.14
N ARG A 193 -7.18 12.07 -9.96
CA ARG A 193 -6.50 13.36 -9.97
C ARG A 193 -7.51 14.44 -9.60
N ALA A 194 -7.37 14.99 -8.39
CA ALA A 194 -8.27 16.01 -7.83
C ALA A 194 -9.78 15.63 -7.86
N GLY A 195 -10.12 14.42 -7.39
CA GLY A 195 -11.52 13.94 -7.35
C GLY A 195 -12.10 13.52 -8.69
N ARG A 196 -11.26 13.34 -9.72
CA ARG A 196 -11.67 12.90 -11.06
C ARG A 196 -10.83 11.72 -11.52
N GLN A 197 -11.48 10.70 -12.07
CA GLN A 197 -10.78 9.63 -12.78
C GLN A 197 -10.20 10.16 -14.10
N VAL A 198 -8.92 9.87 -14.32
CA VAL A 198 -8.14 10.25 -15.50
C VAL A 198 -7.40 9.00 -16.01
N PRO A 199 -7.36 8.75 -17.34
CA PRO A 199 -6.53 7.69 -17.89
C PRO A 199 -5.05 8.08 -17.82
N ASP A 200 -4.21 7.15 -17.39
CA ASP A 200 -2.75 7.27 -17.40
C ASP A 200 -2.11 5.95 -17.89
N THR A 201 -0.78 5.92 -18.00
CA THR A 201 -0.03 4.74 -18.42
C THR A 201 1.23 4.55 -17.58
N VAL A 202 1.65 3.31 -17.38
CA VAL A 202 2.94 2.98 -16.77
C VAL A 202 3.66 1.94 -17.61
N GLU A 203 4.95 2.19 -17.86
CA GLU A 203 5.82 1.25 -18.56
C GLU A 203 6.35 0.20 -17.57
N VAL A 204 6.28 -1.07 -17.97
CA VAL A 204 6.66 -2.21 -17.15
C VAL A 204 7.68 -3.05 -17.89
N HIS A 205 8.92 -3.06 -17.41
CA HIS A 205 9.98 -3.86 -18.00
C HIS A 205 9.97 -5.27 -17.41
N ALA A 206 9.61 -6.26 -18.25
CA ALA A 206 9.57 -7.67 -17.90
C ALA A 206 10.32 -8.53 -18.95
N GLU A 207 10.97 -9.59 -18.49
CA GLU A 207 11.66 -10.56 -19.35
C GLU A 207 10.64 -11.54 -19.98
N GLY A 208 9.90 -11.07 -20.99
CA GLY A 208 8.82 -11.84 -21.60
C GLY A 208 8.58 -11.52 -23.08
N PRO A 209 8.08 -12.49 -23.87
CA PRO A 209 7.73 -12.27 -25.28
C PRO A 209 6.35 -11.63 -25.48
N ALA A 210 5.51 -11.55 -24.44
CA ALA A 210 4.20 -10.92 -24.52
C ALA A 210 4.29 -9.46 -24.07
N GLN A 211 3.56 -8.59 -24.77
CA GLN A 211 3.57 -7.14 -24.54
C GLN A 211 2.16 -6.59 -24.34
N CYS A 212 2.10 -5.53 -23.53
CA CYS A 212 1.06 -4.52 -23.46
C CYS A 212 1.44 -3.33 -24.35
#